data_AF-A0A1I4GQU8-F1
#
_entry.id   AF-A0A1I4GQU8-F1
#
_cell.length_a   1.000
_cell.length_b   1.000
_cell.length_c   1.000
_cell.angle_alpha   90.00
_cell.angle_beta   90.00
_cell.angle_gamma   90.00
#
_symmetry.space_group_name_H-M   'P 1'
#
loop_
_entity.id
_entity.type
_entity.pdbx_description
1 polymer ?
#
loop_
_entity_poly.entity_id
_entity_poly.type
_entity_poly.pdbx_seq_one_letter_code
_entity_poly.pdbx_strand_id
1 'polypeptide(L)'
;MSQIEATKKAKQVSEGGKWLKKEDSWAIIIALGLVILTTITFFTGGSKFFTTMAVSIPSWSNDVSKLAGGIGQSSLGLIYLYVFFTAVFGMGAKVLGFNVKQFIAGFTTLFVASILVTVLGSNTFIKEMQLETPLLALIIGLLFGNTMKLPEWLHQALRTEYYVKTGIILMGATLPFTIILKAGPAAITQALIVSVVTFGIIYFAATKLFGLDPRLGACLGAGGSICGVSGAIAIGGACRAEKQHVSIAISMVIIWAVAMIFLLPFWAKSLGLAPGIAGAWIGTSEFADAAGFAAAEAIGDERAVKTFTLMKVVGRDMFVGIWAFLVAILSVTVWEKKSAKDSERIDKKEIWNRFPKFIIGFFIASILTTIVISFLDQKAGAVYSKDIIGTLKTLRGWTFTWTFLCIGFTTRFRELTSVGWKPLAAFTLGVIVNVPLGYWLSNAIFASYWLSIK
;
A
#
# COMPACT_ATOMS: atom_id res chain seq x y z
N MET A 1 -26.29 30.31 23.72
CA MET A 1 -25.24 29.31 23.45
C MET A 1 -24.40 29.15 24.69
N SER A 2 -24.49 27.99 25.35
CA SER A 2 -23.82 27.77 26.64
C SER A 2 -22.30 27.69 26.44
N GLN A 3 -21.50 28.06 27.45
CA GLN A 3 -20.04 27.93 27.40
C GLN A 3 -19.57 26.49 27.11
N ILE A 4 -20.41 25.49 27.36
CA ILE A 4 -20.18 24.08 27.03
C ILE A 4 -20.25 23.85 25.51
N GLU A 5 -21.16 24.50 24.80
CA GLU A 5 -21.25 24.45 23.34
C GLU A 5 -20.06 25.15 22.68
N ALA A 6 -19.63 26.30 23.20
CA ALA A 6 -18.47 27.02 22.72
C ALA A 6 -17.16 26.21 22.90
N THR A 7 -17.02 25.53 24.05
CA THR A 7 -15.85 24.69 24.35
C THR A 7 -15.84 23.40 23.51
N LYS A 8 -17.01 22.79 23.27
CA LYS A 8 -17.13 21.65 22.34
C LYS A 8 -16.79 22.08 20.91
N LYS A 9 -17.29 23.22 20.44
CA LYS A 9 -16.99 23.76 19.10
C LYS A 9 -15.50 24.07 18.95
N ALA A 10 -14.88 24.70 19.97
CA ALA A 10 -13.44 24.98 19.97
C ALA A 10 -12.58 23.70 19.95
N LYS A 11 -12.97 22.67 20.69
CA LYS A 11 -12.27 21.37 20.71
C LYS A 11 -12.44 20.61 19.38
N GLN A 12 -13.64 20.62 18.79
CA GLN A 12 -13.93 20.05 17.46
C GLN A 12 -13.17 20.76 16.33
N VAL A 13 -13.08 22.09 16.37
CA VAL A 13 -12.29 22.88 15.41
C VAL A 13 -10.79 22.60 15.57
N SER A 14 -10.30 22.38 16.80
CA SER A 14 -8.89 21.99 17.04
C SER A 14 -8.57 20.56 16.56
N GLU A 15 -9.52 19.62 16.65
CA GLU A 15 -9.34 18.24 16.18
C GLU A 15 -9.48 18.12 14.66
N GLY A 16 -10.42 18.84 14.05
CA GLY A 16 -10.57 18.91 12.59
C GLY A 16 -9.34 19.50 11.89
N GLY A 17 -8.75 20.55 12.47
CA GLY A 17 -7.47 21.11 11.98
C GLY A 17 -6.27 20.18 12.16
N LYS A 18 -6.29 19.28 13.16
CA LYS A 18 -5.26 18.25 13.36
C LYS A 18 -5.42 17.07 12.41
N TRP A 19 -6.65 16.77 11.96
CA TRP A 19 -6.89 15.70 10.99
C TRP A 19 -6.33 16.07 9.61
N LEU A 20 -6.57 17.29 9.12
CA LEU A 20 -6.04 17.76 7.83
C LEU A 20 -4.50 17.90 7.77
N LYS A 21 -3.81 17.79 8.91
CA LYS A 21 -2.34 17.81 9.01
C LYS A 21 -1.71 16.40 8.91
N LYS A 22 -2.43 15.41 8.37
CA LYS A 22 -1.94 14.04 8.19
C LYS A 22 -2.03 13.64 6.71
N GLU A 23 -1.02 12.92 6.24
CA GLU A 23 -0.99 12.37 4.87
C GLU A 23 -2.18 11.43 4.62
N ASP A 24 -2.56 10.60 5.61
CA ASP A 24 -3.75 9.72 5.56
C ASP A 24 -5.00 10.49 5.11
N SER A 25 -5.24 11.65 5.70
CA SER A 25 -6.44 12.45 5.49
C SER A 25 -6.50 12.96 4.05
N TRP A 26 -5.36 13.42 3.53
CA TRP A 26 -5.28 13.89 2.16
C TRP A 26 -5.37 12.76 1.15
N ALA A 27 -4.79 11.59 1.43
CA ALA A 27 -4.98 10.40 0.58
C ALA A 27 -6.47 10.01 0.51
N ILE A 28 -7.19 10.06 1.64
CA ILE A 28 -8.64 9.82 1.71
C ILE A 28 -9.41 10.85 0.88
N ILE A 29 -9.15 12.15 1.10
CA ILE A 29 -9.84 13.23 0.38
C ILE A 29 -9.63 13.10 -1.13
N ILE A 30 -8.39 12.89 -1.56
CA ILE A 30 -8.04 12.83 -2.98
C ILE A 30 -8.68 11.61 -3.64
N ALA A 31 -8.50 10.43 -3.06
CA ALA A 31 -8.99 9.19 -3.66
C ALA A 31 -10.52 9.12 -3.63
N LEU A 32 -11.18 9.42 -2.50
CA LEU A 32 -12.64 9.45 -2.44
C LEU A 32 -13.22 10.57 -3.29
N GLY A 33 -12.58 11.74 -3.31
CA GLY A 33 -12.95 12.84 -4.19
C GLY A 33 -12.91 12.41 -5.65
N LEU A 34 -11.87 11.70 -6.08
CA LEU A 34 -11.77 11.16 -7.43
C LEU A 34 -12.87 10.13 -7.74
N VAL A 35 -13.15 9.20 -6.81
CA VAL A 35 -14.24 8.23 -6.96
C VAL A 35 -15.59 8.95 -7.10
N ILE A 36 -15.90 9.88 -6.20
CA ILE A 36 -17.17 10.62 -6.22
C ILE A 36 -17.30 11.47 -7.49
N LEU A 37 -16.26 12.22 -7.87
CA LEU A 37 -16.29 13.08 -9.06
C LEU A 37 -16.43 12.26 -10.33
N THR A 38 -15.68 11.17 -10.48
CA THR A 38 -15.80 10.28 -11.65
C THR A 38 -17.21 9.68 -11.73
N THR A 39 -17.78 9.21 -10.61
CA THR A 39 -19.17 8.75 -10.54
C THR A 39 -20.18 9.83 -10.91
N ILE A 40 -20.05 11.06 -10.40
CA ILE A 40 -20.97 12.17 -10.75
C ILE A 40 -20.87 12.51 -12.24
N THR A 41 -19.66 12.53 -12.79
CA THR A 41 -19.45 12.80 -14.22
C THR A 41 -20.02 11.73 -15.14
N PHE A 42 -20.13 10.49 -14.68
CA PHE A 42 -20.83 9.43 -15.40
C PHE A 42 -22.30 9.79 -15.63
N PHE A 43 -23.00 10.19 -14.57
CA PHE A 43 -24.44 10.52 -14.65
C PHE A 43 -24.73 11.84 -15.37
N THR A 44 -23.77 12.76 -15.41
CA THR A 44 -23.92 14.07 -16.07
C THR A 44 -23.37 14.11 -17.50
N GLY A 45 -22.85 12.98 -18.01
CA GLY A 45 -22.25 12.89 -19.35
C GLY A 45 -20.86 13.54 -19.48
N GLY A 46 -20.27 14.00 -18.37
CA GLY A 46 -18.97 14.66 -18.30
C GLY A 46 -17.76 13.73 -18.15
N SER A 47 -17.94 12.40 -18.27
CA SER A 47 -16.88 11.41 -17.98
C SER A 47 -15.64 11.54 -18.88
N LYS A 48 -15.76 12.21 -20.04
CA LYS A 48 -14.67 12.44 -21.00
C LYS A 48 -13.41 13.02 -20.37
N PHE A 49 -13.52 13.93 -19.40
CA PHE A 49 -12.35 14.51 -18.75
C PHE A 49 -11.49 13.43 -18.06
N PHE A 50 -12.14 12.60 -17.25
CA PHE A 50 -11.46 11.57 -16.47
C PHE A 50 -11.02 10.37 -17.32
N THR A 51 -11.80 9.98 -18.33
CA THR A 51 -11.38 8.92 -19.26
C THR A 51 -10.22 9.36 -20.15
N THR A 52 -10.13 10.64 -20.50
CA THR A 52 -8.96 11.21 -21.21
C THR A 52 -7.73 11.22 -20.30
N MET A 53 -7.92 11.47 -19.00
CA MET A 53 -6.85 11.43 -17.99
C MET A 53 -6.33 10.01 -17.72
N ALA A 54 -7.15 8.98 -17.97
CA ALA A 54 -6.81 7.57 -17.79
C ALA A 54 -5.89 7.04 -18.91
N VAL A 55 -4.69 7.62 -19.01
CA VAL A 55 -3.72 7.25 -20.04
C VAL A 55 -3.13 5.87 -19.75
N SER A 56 -3.24 4.98 -20.74
CA SER A 56 -2.48 3.73 -20.83
C SER A 56 -1.66 3.77 -22.11
N ILE A 57 -0.39 3.35 -22.02
CA ILE A 57 0.51 3.35 -23.18
C ILE A 57 0.31 2.02 -23.92
N PRO A 58 0.00 2.05 -25.24
CA PRO A 58 -0.14 0.82 -26.03
C PRO A 58 1.13 -0.02 -26.02
N SER A 59 0.98 -1.35 -26.10
CA SER A 59 2.13 -2.24 -26.27
C SER A 59 2.88 -1.92 -27.56
N TRP A 60 4.20 -1.91 -27.51
CA TRP A 60 5.06 -1.63 -28.67
C TRP A 60 6.27 -2.57 -28.69
N SER A 61 6.84 -2.83 -29.86
CA SER A 61 8.01 -3.71 -30.04
C SER A 61 9.24 -2.90 -30.52
N ASN A 62 9.69 -3.08 -31.77
CA ASN A 62 10.81 -2.31 -32.35
C ASN A 62 10.34 -1.10 -33.17
N ASP A 63 9.03 -0.92 -33.30
CA ASP A 63 8.44 0.12 -34.13
C ASP A 63 8.28 1.43 -33.34
N VAL A 64 9.34 2.24 -33.34
CA VAL A 64 9.38 3.55 -32.68
C VAL A 64 8.34 4.51 -33.27
N SER A 65 7.90 4.31 -34.51
CA SER A 65 6.87 5.14 -35.14
C SER A 65 5.50 4.95 -34.50
N LYS A 66 5.15 3.70 -34.12
CA LYS A 66 3.93 3.39 -33.35
C LYS A 66 3.97 3.93 -31.93
N LEU A 67 5.16 3.92 -31.31
CA LEU A 67 5.38 4.56 -30.01
C LEU A 67 5.12 6.07 -30.09
N ALA A 68 5.74 6.75 -31.06
CA ALA A 68 5.60 8.19 -31.25
C ALA A 68 4.15 8.59 -31.56
N GLY A 69 3.45 7.80 -32.38
CA GLY A 69 2.03 7.99 -32.65
C GLY A 69 1.14 7.79 -31.42
N GLY A 70 1.41 6.75 -30.62
CA GLY A 70 0.66 6.47 -29.38
C GLY A 70 0.85 7.55 -28.31
N ILE A 71 2.09 7.98 -28.07
CA ILE A 71 2.40 9.07 -27.13
C ILE A 71 1.80 10.39 -27.64
N GLY A 72 1.87 10.66 -28.95
CA GLY A 72 1.26 11.83 -29.58
C GLY A 72 -0.24 11.91 -29.35
N GLN A 73 -0.96 10.79 -29.53
CA GLN A 73 -2.41 10.69 -29.27
C GLN A 73 -2.75 10.79 -27.77
N SER A 74 -1.88 10.31 -26.89
CA SER A 74 -2.07 10.40 -25.43
C SER A 74 -1.55 11.69 -24.78
N SER A 75 -0.96 12.60 -25.55
CA SER A 75 -0.30 13.81 -25.04
C SER A 75 -1.23 14.71 -24.21
N LEU A 76 -2.45 14.94 -24.69
CA LEU A 76 -3.48 15.69 -23.95
C LEU A 76 -3.88 15.00 -22.64
N GLY A 77 -4.00 13.67 -22.66
CA GLY A 77 -4.30 12.88 -21.47
C GLY A 77 -3.20 12.96 -20.42
N LEU A 78 -1.93 12.92 -20.84
CA LEU A 78 -0.78 13.07 -19.96
C LEU A 78 -0.72 14.47 -19.33
N ILE A 79 -1.07 15.51 -20.09
CA ILE A 79 -1.19 16.87 -19.57
C ILE A 79 -2.31 16.95 -18.52
N TYR A 80 -3.48 16.38 -18.80
CA TYR A 80 -4.60 16.36 -17.84
C TYR A 80 -4.22 15.62 -16.57
N LEU A 81 -3.56 14.47 -16.70
CA LEU A 81 -3.08 13.66 -15.59
C LEU A 81 -2.07 14.43 -14.73
N TYR A 82 -1.09 15.07 -15.38
CA TYR A 82 -0.08 15.87 -14.71
C TYR A 82 -0.69 17.05 -13.96
N VAL A 83 -1.51 17.85 -14.64
CA VAL A 83 -2.13 19.05 -14.06
C VAL A 83 -3.04 18.68 -12.89
N PHE A 84 -3.87 17.65 -13.06
CA PHE A 84 -4.78 17.19 -12.01
C PHE A 84 -4.01 16.74 -10.76
N PHE A 85 -3.06 15.80 -10.90
CA PHE A 85 -2.34 15.26 -9.73
C PHE A 85 -1.39 16.27 -9.10
N THR A 86 -0.75 17.14 -9.89
CA THR A 86 0.05 18.25 -9.35
C THR A 86 -0.82 19.19 -8.52
N ALA A 87 -2.03 19.50 -8.98
CA ALA A 87 -2.95 20.35 -8.23
C ALA A 87 -3.42 19.66 -6.93
N VAL A 88 -3.92 18.42 -7.00
CA VAL A 88 -4.49 17.75 -5.81
C VAL A 88 -3.43 17.39 -4.77
N PHE A 89 -2.27 16.86 -5.19
CA PHE A 89 -1.18 16.57 -4.27
C PHE A 89 -0.47 17.85 -3.80
N GLY A 90 -0.35 18.87 -4.65
CA GLY A 90 0.20 20.17 -4.27
C GLY A 90 -0.65 20.89 -3.24
N MET A 91 -1.98 20.81 -3.33
CA MET A 91 -2.90 21.33 -2.31
C MET A 91 -2.69 20.64 -0.96
N GLY A 92 -2.59 19.30 -0.94
CA GLY A 92 -2.30 18.58 0.29
C GLY A 92 -0.92 18.90 0.84
N ALA A 93 0.10 18.98 -0.02
CA ALA A 93 1.45 19.36 0.35
C ALA A 93 1.52 20.75 1.01
N LYS A 94 0.75 21.72 0.50
CA LYS A 94 0.63 23.05 1.10
C LYS A 94 0.10 23.00 2.54
N VAL A 95 -0.95 22.20 2.78
CA VAL A 95 -1.58 22.10 4.11
C VAL A 95 -0.74 21.30 5.09
N LEU A 96 0.03 20.32 4.59
CA LEU A 96 1.02 19.57 5.37
C LEU A 96 2.28 20.39 5.71
N GLY A 97 2.43 21.59 5.15
CA GLY A 97 3.54 22.50 5.42
C GLY A 97 4.79 22.23 4.57
N PHE A 98 4.68 21.48 3.48
CA PHE A 98 5.77 21.29 2.54
C PHE A 98 5.98 22.53 1.66
N ASN A 99 7.20 22.70 1.14
CA ASN A 99 7.49 23.75 0.17
C ASN A 99 6.84 23.40 -1.17
N VAL A 100 5.74 24.09 -1.51
CA VAL A 100 4.92 23.78 -2.70
C VAL A 100 5.72 23.90 -4.00
N LYS A 101 6.62 24.88 -4.14
CA LYS A 101 7.42 25.05 -5.36
C LYS A 101 8.36 23.86 -5.57
N GLN A 102 9.06 23.44 -4.50
CA GLN A 102 9.95 22.28 -4.53
C GLN A 102 9.17 20.98 -4.69
N PHE A 103 8.01 20.86 -4.03
CA PHE A 103 7.11 19.71 -4.21
C PHE A 103 6.67 19.56 -5.67
N ILE A 104 6.24 20.66 -6.31
CA ILE A 104 5.83 20.62 -7.71
C ILE A 104 7.01 20.21 -8.58
N ALA A 105 8.19 20.82 -8.44
CA ALA A 105 9.38 20.44 -9.20
C ALA A 105 9.76 18.95 -9.00
N GLY A 106 9.71 18.49 -7.75
CA GLY A 106 9.90 17.09 -7.38
C GLY A 106 8.89 16.16 -8.05
N PHE A 107 7.61 16.51 -7.99
CA PHE A 107 6.53 15.73 -8.58
C PHE A 107 6.61 15.73 -10.11
N THR A 108 6.99 16.84 -10.76
CA THR A 108 7.27 16.88 -12.20
C THR A 108 8.34 15.87 -12.57
N THR A 109 9.40 15.77 -11.77
CA THR A 109 10.49 14.80 -12.01
C THR A 109 9.99 13.37 -11.87
N LEU A 110 9.22 13.07 -10.83
CA LEU A 110 8.56 11.77 -10.65
C LEU A 110 7.60 11.45 -11.80
N PHE A 111 6.87 12.45 -12.28
CA PHE A 111 5.91 12.30 -13.37
C PHE A 111 6.61 11.97 -14.70
N VAL A 112 7.65 12.71 -15.06
CA VAL A 112 8.46 12.44 -16.25
C VAL A 112 9.12 11.06 -16.15
N ALA A 113 9.72 10.74 -15.01
CA ALA A 113 10.28 9.41 -14.78
C ALA A 113 9.21 8.31 -14.92
N SER A 114 7.99 8.53 -14.42
CA SER A 114 6.90 7.57 -14.54
C SER A 114 6.44 7.37 -15.99
N ILE A 115 6.46 8.41 -16.84
CA ILE A 115 6.19 8.25 -18.28
C ILE A 115 7.25 7.35 -18.91
N LEU A 116 8.53 7.59 -18.62
CA LEU A 116 9.63 6.77 -19.15
C LEU A 116 9.49 5.30 -18.71
N VAL A 117 9.20 5.06 -17.44
CA VAL A 117 8.97 3.70 -16.92
C VAL A 117 7.77 3.05 -17.60
N THR A 118 6.63 3.75 -17.73
CA THR A 118 5.43 3.20 -18.37
C THR A 118 5.66 2.91 -19.85
N VAL A 119 6.43 3.76 -20.55
CA VAL A 119 6.85 3.51 -21.93
C VAL A 119 7.68 2.24 -22.00
N LEU A 120 8.73 2.12 -21.18
CA LEU A 120 9.59 0.94 -21.16
C LEU A 120 8.82 -0.33 -20.77
N GLY A 121 7.96 -0.26 -19.75
CA GLY A 121 7.10 -1.35 -19.30
C GLY A 121 6.03 -1.75 -20.31
N SER A 122 5.72 -0.87 -21.26
CA SER A 122 4.81 -1.17 -22.38
C SER A 122 5.49 -1.93 -23.52
N ASN A 123 6.82 -2.06 -23.50
CA ASN A 123 7.54 -2.80 -24.52
C ASN A 123 7.23 -4.31 -24.45
N THR A 124 7.03 -4.96 -25.59
CA THR A 124 6.70 -6.40 -25.65
C THR A 124 7.76 -7.28 -25.02
N PHE A 125 9.05 -6.98 -25.20
CA PHE A 125 10.14 -7.72 -24.58
C PHE A 125 10.11 -7.62 -23.05
N ILE A 126 9.85 -6.42 -22.53
CA ILE A 126 9.75 -6.20 -21.08
C ILE A 126 8.52 -6.89 -20.48
N LYS A 127 7.40 -6.90 -21.22
CA LYS A 127 6.20 -7.68 -20.86
C LYS A 127 6.43 -9.18 -20.89
N GLU A 128 7.20 -9.68 -21.87
CA GLU A 128 7.62 -11.08 -21.95
C GLU A 128 8.54 -11.46 -20.77
N MET A 129 9.41 -10.54 -20.35
CA MET A 129 10.19 -10.66 -19.10
C MET A 129 9.33 -10.47 -17.85
N GLN A 130 8.04 -10.16 -17.99
CA GLN A 130 7.06 -10.00 -16.90
C GLN A 130 7.46 -8.92 -15.89
N LEU A 131 8.22 -7.93 -16.35
CA LEU A 131 8.60 -6.76 -15.58
C LEU A 131 7.50 -5.72 -15.72
N GLU A 132 6.43 -5.89 -14.94
CA GLU A 132 5.35 -4.92 -14.89
C GLU A 132 5.84 -3.52 -14.53
N THR A 133 5.13 -2.51 -15.01
CA THR A 133 5.48 -1.09 -14.86
C THR A 133 5.88 -0.70 -13.42
N PRO A 134 5.17 -1.13 -12.36
CA PRO A 134 5.55 -0.78 -10.99
C PRO A 134 6.88 -1.42 -10.53
N LEU A 135 7.16 -2.65 -10.95
CA LEU A 135 8.43 -3.33 -10.65
C LEU A 135 9.60 -2.63 -11.36
N LEU A 136 9.39 -2.25 -12.62
CA LEU A 136 10.37 -1.48 -13.38
C LEU A 136 10.64 -0.10 -12.76
N ALA A 137 9.60 0.58 -12.25
CA ALA A 137 9.73 1.84 -11.51
C ALA A 137 10.63 1.69 -10.28
N LEU A 138 10.47 0.59 -9.53
CA LEU A 138 11.31 0.31 -8.37
C LEU A 138 12.78 0.10 -8.78
N ILE A 139 13.04 -0.72 -9.80
CA ILE A 139 14.41 -1.01 -10.28
C ILE A 139 15.10 0.29 -10.73
N ILE A 140 14.42 1.08 -11.55
CA ILE A 140 14.94 2.36 -12.05
C ILE A 140 15.18 3.32 -10.88
N GLY A 141 14.23 3.44 -9.95
CA GLY A 141 14.38 4.26 -8.76
C GLY A 141 15.58 3.83 -7.90
N LEU A 142 15.77 2.53 -7.67
CA LEU A 142 16.89 1.97 -6.89
C LEU A 142 18.22 2.28 -7.57
N LEU A 143 18.30 2.10 -8.90
CA LEU A 143 19.51 2.38 -9.67
C LEU A 143 19.91 3.85 -9.49
N PHE A 144 19.00 4.79 -9.77
CA PHE A 144 19.30 6.22 -9.67
C PHE A 144 19.52 6.69 -8.23
N GLY A 145 18.72 6.19 -7.28
CA GLY A 145 18.85 6.54 -5.86
C GLY A 145 20.18 6.10 -5.24
N ASN A 146 20.79 5.01 -5.73
CA ASN A 146 22.07 4.50 -5.21
C ASN A 146 23.29 4.93 -6.04
N THR A 147 23.10 5.42 -7.28
CA THR A 147 24.21 5.86 -8.14
C THR A 147 24.38 7.37 -8.19
N MET A 148 23.32 8.15 -7.92
CA MET A 148 23.35 9.61 -8.00
C MET A 148 22.93 10.26 -6.68
N LYS A 149 23.52 11.43 -6.38
CA LYS A 149 23.02 12.28 -5.30
C LYS A 149 21.75 12.99 -5.78
N LEU A 150 20.64 12.70 -5.12
CA LEU A 150 19.37 13.36 -5.40
C LEU A 150 19.41 14.81 -4.89
N PRO A 151 18.85 15.78 -5.64
CA PRO A 151 18.82 17.15 -5.19
C PRO A 151 17.81 17.35 -4.06
N GLU A 152 18.10 18.26 -3.13
CA GLU A 152 17.28 18.50 -1.92
C GLU A 152 15.80 18.81 -2.22
N TRP A 153 15.53 19.53 -3.31
CA TRP A 153 14.15 19.85 -3.70
C TRP A 153 13.31 18.62 -4.05
N LEU A 154 13.94 17.53 -4.54
CA LEU A 154 13.24 16.30 -4.91
C LEU A 154 12.67 15.60 -3.67
N HIS A 155 13.35 15.69 -2.52
CA HIS A 155 12.93 15.05 -1.27
C HIS A 155 11.56 15.54 -0.78
N GLN A 156 11.10 16.73 -1.18
CA GLN A 156 9.76 17.20 -0.84
C GLN A 156 8.66 16.35 -1.49
N ALA A 157 8.91 15.79 -2.67
CA ALA A 157 7.96 14.98 -3.43
C ALA A 157 8.10 13.47 -3.19
N LEU A 158 9.18 12.99 -2.56
CA LEU A 158 9.39 11.56 -2.26
C LEU A 158 8.49 11.10 -1.08
N ARG A 159 7.18 11.16 -1.25
CA ARG A 159 6.15 10.86 -0.25
C ARG A 159 5.48 9.52 -0.53
N THR A 160 6.21 8.44 -0.30
CA THR A 160 5.74 7.06 -0.51
C THR A 160 4.37 6.79 0.10
N GLU A 161 4.17 7.16 1.37
CA GLU A 161 2.91 6.95 2.09
C GLU A 161 1.74 7.71 1.46
N TYR A 162 2.00 8.89 0.91
CA TYR A 162 0.96 9.71 0.31
C TYR A 162 0.42 9.07 -0.99
N TYR A 163 1.31 8.55 -1.83
CA TYR A 163 0.94 7.89 -3.08
C TYR A 163 0.34 6.50 -2.86
N VAL A 164 0.93 5.68 -1.98
CA VAL A 164 0.49 4.30 -1.75
C VAL A 164 -0.91 4.25 -1.16
N LYS A 165 -1.21 5.12 -0.18
CA LYS A 165 -2.53 5.17 0.47
C LYS A 165 -3.60 5.63 -0.52
N THR A 166 -3.28 6.60 -1.38
CA THR A 166 -4.16 7.03 -2.46
C THR A 166 -4.47 5.85 -3.39
N GLY A 167 -3.45 5.11 -3.83
CA GLY A 167 -3.60 3.93 -4.68
C GLY A 167 -4.43 2.82 -4.03
N ILE A 168 -4.20 2.52 -2.74
CA ILE A 168 -4.99 1.52 -2.01
C ILE A 168 -6.46 1.94 -1.94
N ILE A 169 -6.78 3.20 -1.64
CA ILE A 169 -8.19 3.63 -1.59
C ILE A 169 -8.86 3.50 -2.97
N LEU A 170 -8.16 3.85 -4.06
CA LEU A 170 -8.65 3.63 -5.43
C LEU A 170 -8.81 2.14 -5.75
N MET A 171 -7.96 1.28 -5.19
CA MET A 171 -8.12 -0.18 -5.27
C MET A 171 -9.43 -0.64 -4.64
N GLY A 172 -9.85 -0.02 -3.54
CA GLY A 172 -11.17 -0.26 -2.93
C GLY A 172 -12.32 -0.02 -3.90
N ALA A 173 -12.26 1.07 -4.68
CA ALA A 173 -13.26 1.36 -5.71
C ALA A 173 -13.35 0.25 -6.78
N THR A 174 -12.23 -0.42 -7.08
CA THR A 174 -12.13 -1.50 -8.06
C THR A 174 -12.47 -2.89 -7.50
N LEU A 175 -12.70 -3.02 -6.19
CA LEU A 175 -13.03 -4.28 -5.54
C LEU A 175 -14.47 -4.25 -5.04
N PRO A 176 -15.39 -5.05 -5.61
CA PRO A 176 -16.77 -5.12 -5.17
C PRO A 176 -16.89 -5.46 -3.68
N PHE A 177 -17.71 -4.71 -2.94
CA PHE A 177 -17.93 -4.93 -1.51
C PHE A 177 -18.57 -6.28 -1.23
N THR A 178 -19.40 -6.79 -2.15
CA THR A 178 -19.96 -8.15 -2.10
C THR A 178 -18.89 -9.22 -2.11
N ILE A 179 -17.80 -9.02 -2.87
CA ILE A 179 -16.63 -9.89 -2.84
C ILE A 179 -15.95 -9.78 -1.49
N ILE A 180 -15.84 -8.61 -0.88
CA ILE A 180 -15.23 -8.47 0.45
C ILE A 180 -16.07 -9.17 1.53
N LEU A 181 -17.40 -9.10 1.48
CA LEU A 181 -18.26 -9.75 2.48
C LEU A 181 -18.19 -11.27 2.42
N LYS A 182 -18.21 -11.85 1.20
CA LYS A 182 -18.01 -13.30 0.99
C LYS A 182 -16.55 -13.68 1.30
N ALA A 183 -15.67 -12.83 0.77
CA ALA A 183 -14.23 -12.58 0.95
C ALA A 183 -13.63 -12.85 2.32
N GLY A 184 -14.17 -12.06 3.22
CA GLY A 184 -13.53 -11.56 4.41
C GLY A 184 -13.24 -12.65 5.40
N PRO A 185 -14.20 -13.54 5.75
CA PRO A 185 -13.97 -14.56 6.76
C PRO A 185 -12.76 -15.45 6.44
N ALA A 186 -12.64 -15.93 5.21
CA ALA A 186 -11.50 -16.74 4.78
C ALA A 186 -10.20 -15.93 4.81
N ALA A 187 -10.22 -14.71 4.24
CA ALA A 187 -9.05 -13.83 4.21
C ALA A 187 -8.54 -13.46 5.61
N ILE A 188 -9.45 -13.09 6.51
CA ILE A 188 -9.18 -12.73 7.91
C ILE A 188 -8.64 -13.94 8.67
N THR A 189 -9.25 -15.11 8.51
CA THR A 189 -8.81 -16.33 9.22
C THR A 189 -7.40 -16.73 8.78
N GLN A 190 -7.16 -16.79 7.47
CA GLN A 190 -5.84 -17.08 6.91
C GLN A 190 -4.82 -16.04 7.36
N ALA A 191 -5.14 -14.75 7.26
CA ALA A 191 -4.26 -13.66 7.67
C ALA A 191 -3.93 -13.72 9.16
N LEU A 192 -4.90 -14.02 10.02
CA LEU A 192 -4.70 -14.11 11.46
C LEU A 192 -3.74 -15.23 11.83
N ILE A 193 -3.92 -16.43 11.24
CA ILE A 193 -3.02 -17.57 11.47
C ILE A 193 -1.59 -17.19 11.09
N VAL A 194 -1.39 -16.67 9.88
CA VAL A 194 -0.08 -16.27 9.38
C VAL A 194 0.53 -15.14 10.23
N SER A 195 -0.28 -14.15 10.62
CA SER A 195 0.19 -13.01 11.40
C SER A 195 0.63 -13.42 12.81
N VAL A 196 -0.13 -14.29 13.48
CA VAL A 196 0.20 -14.76 14.83
C VAL A 196 1.45 -15.64 14.81
N VAL A 197 1.52 -16.59 13.88
CA VAL A 197 2.68 -17.48 13.78
C VAL A 197 3.94 -16.69 13.43
N THR A 198 3.89 -15.84 12.41
CA THR A 198 5.05 -15.05 11.97
C THR A 198 5.50 -14.07 13.02
N PHE A 199 4.57 -13.37 13.70
CA PHE A 199 4.92 -12.49 14.81
C PHE A 199 5.62 -13.27 15.92
N GLY A 200 5.04 -14.40 16.33
CA GLY A 200 5.55 -15.24 17.40
C GLY A 200 6.96 -15.76 17.10
N ILE A 201 7.20 -16.26 15.89
CA ILE A 201 8.52 -16.77 15.46
C ILE A 201 9.56 -15.66 15.44
N ILE A 202 9.27 -14.52 14.83
CA ILE A 202 10.24 -13.41 14.77
C ILE A 202 10.52 -12.86 16.16
N TYR A 203 9.48 -12.66 16.98
CA TYR A 203 9.62 -12.16 18.33
C TYR A 203 10.42 -13.13 19.22
N PHE A 204 10.11 -14.43 19.15
CA PHE A 204 10.84 -15.47 19.86
C PHE A 204 12.31 -15.51 19.41
N ALA A 205 12.56 -15.52 18.10
CA ALA A 205 13.92 -15.53 17.56
C ALA A 205 14.71 -14.30 18.03
N ALA A 206 14.14 -13.11 17.87
CA ALA A 206 14.77 -11.86 18.29
C ALA A 206 15.13 -11.88 19.79
N THR A 207 14.18 -12.24 20.65
CA THR A 207 14.35 -12.10 22.11
C THR A 207 15.07 -13.28 22.76
N LYS A 208 14.75 -14.52 22.36
CA LYS A 208 15.25 -15.74 23.01
C LYS A 208 16.46 -16.34 22.32
N LEU A 209 16.54 -16.30 20.99
CA LEU A 209 17.68 -16.86 20.26
C LEU A 209 18.82 -15.85 20.14
N PHE A 210 18.51 -14.59 19.84
CA PHE A 210 19.52 -13.56 19.57
C PHE A 210 19.75 -12.55 20.70
N GLY A 211 18.91 -12.59 21.75
CA GLY A 211 19.02 -11.73 22.92
C GLY A 211 18.80 -10.23 22.61
N LEU A 212 17.97 -9.92 21.62
CA LEU A 212 17.61 -8.54 21.28
C LEU A 212 16.56 -7.98 22.24
N ASP A 213 16.49 -6.65 22.31
CA ASP A 213 15.47 -5.95 23.09
C ASP A 213 14.05 -6.40 22.68
N PRO A 214 13.16 -6.70 23.64
CA PRO A 214 11.78 -7.12 23.35
C PRO A 214 10.98 -6.13 22.51
N ARG A 215 11.18 -4.82 22.67
CA ARG A 215 10.52 -3.80 21.87
C ARG A 215 11.02 -3.83 20.43
N LEU A 216 12.32 -4.06 20.21
CA LEU A 216 12.86 -4.33 18.86
C LEU A 216 12.27 -5.62 18.27
N GLY A 217 12.24 -6.70 19.05
CA GLY A 217 11.63 -7.97 18.64
C GLY A 217 10.16 -7.81 18.23
N ALA A 218 9.40 -6.98 18.96
CA ALA A 218 8.00 -6.70 18.64
C ALA A 218 7.86 -5.83 17.39
N CYS A 219 8.74 -4.85 17.17
CA CYS A 219 8.77 -4.07 15.93
C CYS A 219 9.11 -4.96 14.72
N LEU A 220 10.10 -5.85 14.84
CA LEU A 220 10.46 -6.82 13.80
C LEU A 220 9.30 -7.78 13.53
N GLY A 221 8.70 -8.34 14.57
CA GLY A 221 7.57 -9.25 14.46
C GLY A 221 6.39 -8.59 13.75
N ALA A 222 6.04 -7.36 14.15
CA ALA A 222 4.97 -6.60 13.53
C ALA A 222 5.26 -6.24 12.07
N GLY A 223 6.50 -5.88 11.76
CA GLY A 223 6.96 -5.64 10.39
C GLY A 223 6.82 -6.88 9.52
N GLY A 224 7.22 -8.05 10.03
CA GLY A 224 7.12 -9.32 9.29
C GLY A 224 5.69 -9.86 9.19
N SER A 225 4.82 -9.55 10.15
CA SER A 225 3.54 -10.24 10.29
C SER A 225 2.31 -9.44 9.93
N ILE A 226 2.38 -8.11 9.76
CA ILE A 226 1.21 -7.27 9.52
C ILE A 226 1.34 -6.51 8.17
N CYS A 227 1.50 -5.20 8.21
CA CYS A 227 1.55 -4.30 7.05
C CYS A 227 2.97 -3.73 6.80
N GLY A 228 4.00 -4.42 7.30
CA GLY A 228 5.38 -3.99 7.10
C GLY A 228 5.73 -2.74 7.89
N VAL A 229 6.03 -1.67 7.15
CA VAL A 229 6.53 -0.39 7.69
C VAL A 229 5.52 0.24 8.65
N SER A 230 4.25 0.33 8.25
CA SER A 230 3.18 0.90 9.09
C SER A 230 2.99 0.10 10.38
N GLY A 231 3.19 -1.22 10.33
CA GLY A 231 3.10 -2.11 11.47
C GLY A 231 4.25 -1.87 12.44
N ALA A 232 5.48 -1.82 11.95
CA ALA A 232 6.66 -1.51 12.76
C ALA A 232 6.53 -0.13 13.46
N ILE A 233 6.03 0.89 12.75
CA ILE A 233 5.82 2.23 13.31
C ILE A 233 4.71 2.23 14.36
N ALA A 234 3.57 1.61 14.07
CA ALA A 234 2.42 1.57 14.98
C ALA A 234 2.76 0.82 16.27
N ILE A 235 3.39 -0.35 16.15
CA ILE A 235 3.81 -1.15 17.30
C ILE A 235 4.93 -0.46 18.08
N GLY A 236 5.94 0.07 17.40
CA GLY A 236 7.02 0.83 18.05
C GLY A 236 6.50 2.03 18.84
N GLY A 237 5.51 2.76 18.30
CA GLY A 237 4.84 3.83 19.02
C GLY A 237 4.00 3.34 20.20
N ALA A 238 3.39 2.15 20.10
CA ALA A 238 2.54 1.57 21.14
C ALA A 238 3.34 1.01 22.33
N CYS A 239 4.53 0.44 22.08
CA CYS A 239 5.41 -0.05 23.13
C CYS A 239 6.54 0.91 23.53
N ARG A 240 6.52 2.15 23.00
CA ARG A 240 7.57 3.15 23.22
C ARG A 240 8.97 2.64 22.88
N ALA A 241 9.09 1.92 21.77
CA ALA A 241 10.37 1.52 21.22
C ALA A 241 11.21 2.74 20.86
N GLU A 242 12.52 2.61 20.99
CA GLU A 242 13.44 3.64 20.54
C GLU A 242 13.33 3.82 19.01
N LYS A 243 13.53 5.06 18.54
CA LYS A 243 13.45 5.38 17.10
C LYS A 243 14.37 4.49 16.26
N GLN A 244 15.54 4.14 16.80
CA GLN A 244 16.47 3.23 16.15
C GLN A 244 15.89 1.82 15.95
N HIS A 245 15.11 1.30 16.89
CA HIS A 245 14.50 -0.03 16.77
C HIS A 245 13.44 -0.06 15.66
N VAL A 246 12.63 0.99 15.58
CA VAL A 246 11.63 1.15 14.51
C VAL A 246 12.35 1.25 13.16
N SER A 247 13.42 2.04 13.07
CA SER A 247 14.22 2.18 11.84
C SER A 247 14.84 0.85 11.39
N ILE A 248 15.37 0.06 12.33
CA ILE A 248 15.92 -1.28 12.06
C ILE A 248 14.81 -2.20 11.51
N ALA A 249 13.64 -2.22 12.15
CA ALA A 249 12.52 -3.05 11.70
C ALA A 249 12.02 -2.66 10.30
N ILE A 250 11.89 -1.37 10.02
CA ILE A 250 11.56 -0.84 8.69
C ILE A 250 12.58 -1.30 7.65
N SER A 251 13.88 -1.24 7.98
CA SER A 251 14.94 -1.69 7.08
C SER A 251 14.82 -3.19 6.76
N MET A 252 14.52 -4.04 7.74
CA MET A 252 14.31 -5.48 7.52
C MET A 252 13.09 -5.77 6.65
N VAL A 253 11.99 -5.03 6.86
CA VAL A 253 10.81 -5.10 5.99
C VAL A 253 11.20 -4.74 4.56
N ILE A 254 11.95 -3.67 4.34
CA ILE A 254 12.33 -3.23 2.99
C ILE A 254 13.23 -4.27 2.31
N ILE A 255 14.23 -4.82 3.01
CA ILE A 255 15.11 -5.86 2.45
C ILE A 255 14.28 -7.04 1.95
N TRP A 256 13.44 -7.59 2.81
CA TRP A 256 12.65 -8.77 2.45
C TRP A 256 11.54 -8.46 1.46
N ALA A 257 10.95 -7.27 1.48
CA ALA A 257 9.97 -6.86 0.49
C ALA A 257 10.59 -6.72 -0.92
N VAL A 258 11.80 -6.14 -1.00
CA VAL A 258 12.54 -6.05 -2.26
C VAL A 258 12.97 -7.44 -2.75
N ALA A 259 13.23 -8.40 -1.87
CA ALA A 259 13.49 -9.77 -2.29
C ALA A 259 12.21 -10.48 -2.78
N MET A 260 11.14 -10.41 -1.98
CA MET A 260 9.90 -11.16 -2.19
C MET A 260 9.08 -10.65 -3.39
N ILE A 261 9.22 -9.37 -3.76
CA ILE A 261 8.61 -8.82 -4.98
C ILE A 261 9.03 -9.59 -6.25
N PHE A 262 10.22 -10.18 -6.27
CA PHE A 262 10.70 -11.02 -7.38
C PHE A 262 10.45 -12.51 -7.11
N LEU A 263 10.74 -12.97 -5.90
CA LEU A 263 10.70 -14.41 -5.56
C LEU A 263 9.28 -14.98 -5.57
N LEU A 264 8.30 -14.27 -5.00
CA LEU A 264 6.92 -14.76 -4.92
C LEU A 264 6.26 -14.96 -6.28
N PRO A 265 6.25 -13.98 -7.21
CA PRO A 265 5.66 -14.20 -8.53
C PRO A 265 6.43 -15.26 -9.33
N PHE A 266 7.77 -15.31 -9.20
CA PHE A 266 8.58 -16.35 -9.83
C PHE A 266 8.18 -17.76 -9.34
N TRP A 267 8.07 -17.97 -8.03
CA TRP A 267 7.66 -19.26 -7.47
C TRP A 267 6.21 -19.59 -7.79
N ALA A 268 5.29 -18.62 -7.70
CA ALA A 268 3.88 -18.85 -8.01
C ALA A 268 3.68 -19.35 -9.45
N LYS A 269 4.44 -18.79 -10.41
CA LYS A 269 4.42 -19.23 -11.80
C LYS A 269 5.11 -20.56 -12.02
N SER A 270 6.28 -20.75 -11.41
CA SER A 270 7.04 -22.00 -11.52
C SER A 270 6.26 -23.20 -10.97
N LEU A 271 5.44 -22.96 -9.94
CA LEU A 271 4.54 -23.95 -9.35
C LEU A 271 3.19 -24.08 -10.10
N GLY A 272 2.96 -23.30 -11.16
CA GLY A 272 1.74 -23.35 -11.96
C GLY A 272 0.48 -22.94 -11.18
N LEU A 273 0.60 -22.07 -10.18
CA LEU A 273 -0.53 -21.71 -9.32
C LEU A 273 -1.60 -20.94 -10.09
N ALA A 274 -2.86 -21.28 -9.80
CA ALA A 274 -3.99 -20.50 -10.29
C ALA A 274 -3.89 -19.05 -9.77
N PRO A 275 -4.24 -18.03 -10.57
CA PRO A 275 -4.04 -16.63 -10.20
C PRO A 275 -4.63 -16.20 -8.86
N GLY A 276 -5.83 -16.71 -8.50
CA GLY A 276 -6.43 -16.42 -7.19
C GLY A 276 -5.61 -16.98 -6.02
N ILE A 277 -5.05 -18.18 -6.15
CA ILE A 277 -4.17 -18.78 -5.14
C ILE A 277 -2.85 -18.02 -5.07
N ALA A 278 -2.26 -17.69 -6.22
CA ALA A 278 -1.03 -16.92 -6.31
C ALA A 278 -1.16 -15.55 -5.61
N GLY A 279 -2.24 -14.81 -5.87
CA GLY A 279 -2.49 -13.53 -5.23
C GLY A 279 -2.71 -13.63 -3.72
N ALA A 280 -3.44 -14.65 -3.26
CA ALA A 280 -3.61 -14.90 -1.82
C ALA A 280 -2.27 -15.26 -1.13
N TRP A 281 -1.46 -16.08 -1.80
CA TRP A 281 -0.14 -16.43 -1.29
C TRP A 281 0.81 -15.23 -1.25
N ILE A 282 0.80 -14.39 -2.29
CA ILE A 282 1.54 -13.12 -2.28
C ILE A 282 1.07 -12.22 -1.14
N GLY A 283 -0.25 -12.07 -0.92
CA GLY A 283 -0.80 -11.23 0.15
C GLY A 283 -0.44 -11.70 1.56
N THR A 284 -0.29 -13.01 1.77
CA THR A 284 0.23 -13.57 3.02
C THR A 284 1.74 -13.40 3.17
N SER A 285 2.48 -13.62 2.09
CA SER A 285 3.92 -13.83 2.18
C SER A 285 4.73 -12.55 2.00
N GLU A 286 4.16 -11.55 1.34
CA GLU A 286 4.80 -10.27 1.13
C GLU A 286 4.64 -9.35 2.35
N PHE A 287 5.69 -8.58 2.63
CA PHE A 287 5.81 -7.78 3.85
C PHE A 287 5.34 -6.34 3.64
N ALA A 288 5.37 -5.81 2.41
CA ALA A 288 4.92 -4.45 2.12
C ALA A 288 3.76 -4.40 1.11
N ASP A 289 2.79 -3.52 1.34
CA ASP A 289 1.56 -3.44 0.52
C ASP A 289 1.86 -3.06 -0.93
N ALA A 290 2.76 -2.07 -1.12
CA ALA A 290 3.22 -1.68 -2.44
C ALA A 290 3.88 -2.89 -3.13
N ALA A 291 4.95 -3.45 -2.56
CA ALA A 291 5.67 -4.58 -3.14
C ALA A 291 4.74 -5.77 -3.48
N GLY A 292 3.80 -6.10 -2.59
CA GLY A 292 2.84 -7.18 -2.83
C GLY A 292 1.85 -6.90 -3.93
N PHE A 293 1.44 -5.65 -4.09
CA PHE A 293 0.63 -5.25 -5.23
C PHE A 293 1.40 -5.44 -6.55
N ALA A 294 2.67 -5.02 -6.62
CA ALA A 294 3.48 -5.25 -7.82
C ALA A 294 3.73 -6.74 -8.09
N ALA A 295 4.00 -7.54 -7.05
CA ALA A 295 4.13 -8.99 -7.20
C ALA A 295 2.83 -9.64 -7.71
N ALA A 296 1.67 -9.18 -7.23
CA ALA A 296 0.37 -9.65 -7.69
C ALA A 296 0.06 -9.20 -9.13
N GLU A 297 0.39 -7.97 -9.51
CA GLU A 297 0.29 -7.51 -10.90
C GLU A 297 1.23 -8.29 -11.82
N ALA A 298 2.43 -8.63 -11.35
CA ALA A 298 3.37 -9.44 -12.11
C ALA A 298 2.83 -10.84 -12.45
N ILE A 299 1.78 -11.34 -11.77
CA ILE A 299 1.09 -12.57 -12.18
C ILE A 299 0.39 -12.40 -13.55
N GLY A 300 -0.01 -11.19 -13.91
CA GLY A 300 -0.64 -10.87 -15.20
C GLY A 300 -2.15 -11.12 -15.24
N ASP A 301 -2.79 -11.32 -14.08
CA ASP A 301 -4.24 -11.60 -13.99
C ASP A 301 -4.87 -10.83 -12.82
N GLU A 302 -6.02 -10.20 -13.08
CA GLU A 302 -6.72 -9.36 -12.10
C GLU A 302 -7.18 -10.13 -10.86
N ARG A 303 -7.44 -11.43 -10.98
CA ARG A 303 -7.80 -12.30 -9.83
C ARG A 303 -6.68 -12.34 -8.80
N ALA A 304 -5.42 -12.29 -9.22
CA ALA A 304 -4.28 -12.21 -8.30
C ALA A 304 -4.30 -10.90 -7.52
N VAL A 305 -4.56 -9.77 -8.19
CA VAL A 305 -4.67 -8.46 -7.53
C VAL A 305 -5.84 -8.41 -6.54
N LYS A 306 -7.00 -8.96 -6.91
CA LYS A 306 -8.18 -9.02 -6.02
C LYS A 306 -7.92 -9.85 -4.77
N THR A 307 -7.38 -11.06 -4.93
CA THR A 307 -7.09 -11.97 -3.81
C THR A 307 -5.94 -11.46 -2.93
N PHE A 308 -4.92 -10.85 -3.53
CA PHE A 308 -3.89 -10.09 -2.81
C PHE A 308 -4.52 -8.99 -1.94
N THR A 309 -5.40 -8.18 -2.53
CA THR A 309 -6.06 -7.07 -1.83
C THR A 309 -6.87 -7.56 -0.63
N LEU A 310 -7.63 -8.65 -0.82
CA LEU A 310 -8.39 -9.28 0.25
C LEU A 310 -7.47 -9.77 1.37
N MET A 311 -6.38 -10.45 1.02
CA MET A 311 -5.45 -10.97 2.01
C MET A 311 -4.71 -9.87 2.77
N LYS A 312 -4.21 -8.86 2.06
CA LYS A 312 -3.36 -7.81 2.62
C LYS A 312 -4.18 -6.75 3.33
N VAL A 313 -5.05 -6.04 2.60
CA VAL A 313 -5.79 -4.89 3.13
C VAL A 313 -6.88 -5.31 4.11
N VAL A 314 -7.73 -6.26 3.70
CA VAL A 314 -8.86 -6.72 4.54
C VAL A 314 -8.37 -7.69 5.61
N GLY A 315 -7.50 -8.62 5.26
CA GLY A 315 -7.01 -9.66 6.16
C GLY A 315 -5.99 -9.18 7.19
N ARG A 316 -5.04 -8.31 6.83
CA ARG A 316 -3.92 -7.92 7.71
C ARG A 316 -4.01 -6.46 8.17
N ASP A 317 -4.08 -5.51 7.24
CA ASP A 317 -3.92 -4.09 7.54
C ASP A 317 -5.04 -3.57 8.47
N MET A 318 -6.25 -4.10 8.32
CA MET A 318 -7.40 -3.76 9.17
C MET A 318 -7.16 -4.07 10.65
N PHE A 319 -6.27 -5.01 10.98
CA PHE A 319 -6.02 -5.44 12.36
C PHE A 319 -4.83 -4.74 13.02
N VAL A 320 -4.15 -3.81 12.34
CA VAL A 320 -2.98 -3.08 12.88
C VAL A 320 -3.30 -2.41 14.22
N GLY A 321 -4.47 -1.78 14.34
CA GLY A 321 -4.88 -1.12 15.59
C GLY A 321 -5.06 -2.10 16.75
N ILE A 322 -5.58 -3.30 16.48
CA ILE A 322 -5.76 -4.35 17.48
C ILE A 322 -4.39 -4.89 17.92
N TRP A 323 -3.50 -5.17 16.97
CA TRP A 323 -2.12 -5.57 17.26
C TRP A 323 -1.37 -4.54 18.09
N ALA A 324 -1.50 -3.26 17.78
CA ALA A 324 -0.90 -2.16 18.56
C ALA A 324 -1.39 -2.17 20.00
N PHE A 325 -2.68 -2.38 20.22
CA PHE A 325 -3.24 -2.49 21.56
C PHE A 325 -2.73 -3.73 22.31
N LEU A 326 -2.66 -4.89 21.66
CA LEU A 326 -2.14 -6.12 22.28
C LEU A 326 -0.66 -5.97 22.68
N VAL A 327 0.18 -5.39 21.82
CA VAL A 327 1.59 -5.16 22.14
C VAL A 327 1.77 -4.07 23.19
N ALA A 328 0.91 -3.04 23.22
CA ALA A 328 0.89 -2.08 24.33
C ALA A 328 0.64 -2.79 25.68
N ILE A 329 -0.33 -3.72 25.73
CA ILE A 329 -0.60 -4.54 26.93
C ILE A 329 0.64 -5.34 27.30
N LEU A 330 1.26 -6.01 26.34
CA LEU A 330 2.47 -6.80 26.56
C LEU A 330 3.60 -5.93 27.13
N SER A 331 3.78 -4.71 26.60
CA SER A 331 4.79 -3.77 27.06
C SER A 331 4.59 -3.35 28.51
N VAL A 332 3.37 -2.92 28.86
CA VAL A 332 3.06 -2.46 30.22
C VAL A 332 3.09 -3.60 31.24
N THR A 333 2.60 -4.79 30.87
CA THR A 333 2.45 -5.91 31.80
C THR A 333 3.72 -6.74 31.97
N VAL A 334 4.53 -6.92 30.92
CA VAL A 334 5.68 -7.83 30.94
C VAL A 334 7.02 -7.09 30.93
N TRP A 335 7.14 -5.98 30.19
CA TRP A 335 8.44 -5.32 29.99
C TRP A 335 8.72 -4.18 30.98
N GLU A 336 7.73 -3.35 31.29
CA GLU A 336 7.93 -2.20 32.19
C GLU A 336 8.03 -2.58 33.67
N LYS A 337 7.64 -3.82 34.06
CA LYS A 337 7.74 -4.39 35.42
C LYS A 337 7.40 -3.41 36.56
N LYS A 338 6.42 -2.53 36.35
CA LYS A 338 5.91 -1.60 37.37
C LYS A 338 4.79 -2.27 38.18
N SER A 339 4.63 -1.83 39.42
CA SER A 339 3.48 -2.23 40.24
C SER A 339 2.18 -1.80 39.56
N ALA A 340 1.11 -2.59 39.70
CA ALA A 340 -0.18 -2.30 39.04
C ALA A 340 -0.78 -0.93 39.40
N LYS A 341 -0.36 -0.32 40.52
CA LYS A 341 -0.73 1.06 40.90
C LYS A 341 0.01 2.14 40.10
N ASP A 342 1.23 1.86 39.64
CA ASP A 342 2.12 2.78 38.94
C ASP A 342 2.17 2.53 37.42
N SER A 343 1.55 1.43 36.97
CA SER A 343 1.41 1.08 35.56
C SER A 343 0.36 1.97 34.89
N GLU A 344 0.72 2.56 33.76
CA GLU A 344 -0.21 3.34 32.96
C GLU A 344 -1.38 2.48 32.47
N ARG A 345 -2.59 3.02 32.55
CA ARG A 345 -3.77 2.40 31.95
C ARG A 345 -3.77 2.64 30.45
N ILE A 346 -3.83 1.57 29.68
CA ILE A 346 -3.95 1.64 28.22
C ILE A 346 -5.39 1.96 27.86
N ASP A 347 -5.61 3.11 27.20
CA ASP A 347 -6.94 3.49 26.72
C ASP A 347 -7.31 2.62 25.50
N LYS A 348 -8.55 2.13 25.47
CA LYS A 348 -9.13 1.43 24.30
C LYS A 348 -9.11 2.31 23.05
N LYS A 349 -9.06 3.64 23.20
CA LYS A 349 -8.86 4.59 22.09
C LYS A 349 -7.55 4.37 21.34
N GLU A 350 -6.57 3.66 21.91
CA GLU A 350 -5.32 3.34 21.23
C GLU A 350 -5.57 2.52 19.95
N ILE A 351 -6.55 1.61 19.96
CA ILE A 351 -6.97 0.86 18.78
C ILE A 351 -7.34 1.84 17.65
N TRP A 352 -8.21 2.82 17.94
CA TRP A 352 -8.63 3.81 16.97
C TRP A 352 -7.49 4.75 16.55
N ASN A 353 -6.65 5.17 17.49
CA ASN A 353 -5.52 6.07 17.22
C ASN A 353 -4.48 5.44 16.30
N ARG A 354 -4.28 4.11 16.38
CA ARG A 354 -3.33 3.35 15.56
C ARG A 354 -3.95 2.71 14.33
N PHE A 355 -5.27 2.55 14.29
CA PHE A 355 -5.97 2.02 13.12
C PHE A 355 -5.63 2.82 11.85
N PRO A 356 -5.23 2.19 10.73
CA PRO A 356 -4.89 2.92 9.51
C PRO A 356 -6.13 3.55 8.88
N LYS A 357 -6.22 4.89 8.86
CA LYS A 357 -7.47 5.57 8.51
C LYS A 357 -7.80 5.44 7.02
N PHE A 358 -6.80 5.23 6.17
CA PHE A 358 -7.00 5.01 4.74
C PHE A 358 -7.86 3.76 4.44
N ILE A 359 -7.91 2.77 5.35
CA ILE A 359 -8.76 1.58 5.20
C ILE A 359 -10.25 1.96 5.23
N ILE A 360 -10.63 2.99 5.99
CA ILE A 360 -11.99 3.54 5.95
C ILE A 360 -12.29 4.08 4.55
N GLY A 361 -11.35 4.83 3.97
CA GLY A 361 -11.44 5.30 2.59
C GLY A 361 -11.61 4.15 1.60
N PHE A 362 -10.82 3.08 1.73
CA PHE A 362 -10.94 1.86 0.92
C PHE A 362 -12.35 1.27 0.98
N PHE A 363 -12.91 1.08 2.17
CA PHE A 363 -14.27 0.52 2.32
C PHE A 363 -15.35 1.47 1.80
N ILE A 364 -15.24 2.78 2.04
CA ILE A 364 -16.18 3.77 1.50
C ILE A 364 -16.16 3.72 -0.02
N ALA A 365 -14.98 3.68 -0.64
CA ALA A 365 -14.85 3.60 -2.09
C ALA A 365 -15.50 2.32 -2.66
N SER A 366 -15.23 1.17 -2.04
CA SER A 366 -15.80 -0.13 -2.42
C SER A 366 -17.33 -0.16 -2.28
N ILE A 367 -17.85 0.33 -1.15
CA ILE A 367 -19.29 0.40 -0.89
C ILE A 367 -19.95 1.34 -1.90
N LEU A 368 -19.39 2.53 -2.12
CA LEU A 368 -19.93 3.51 -3.06
C LEU A 368 -20.05 2.93 -4.47
N THR A 369 -18.96 2.36 -5.02
CA THR A 369 -19.01 1.80 -6.38
C THR A 369 -19.94 0.60 -6.48
N THR A 370 -19.99 -0.24 -5.44
CA THR A 370 -20.92 -1.39 -5.40
C THR A 370 -22.37 -0.92 -5.39
N ILE A 371 -22.73 0.05 -4.54
CA ILE A 371 -24.08 0.61 -4.45
C ILE A 371 -24.48 1.22 -5.79
N VAL A 372 -23.61 2.02 -6.41
CA VAL A 372 -23.88 2.64 -7.71
C VAL A 372 -24.17 1.57 -8.76
N ILE A 373 -23.32 0.54 -8.89
CA ILE A 373 -23.52 -0.55 -9.85
C ILE A 373 -24.82 -1.30 -9.57
N SER A 374 -25.20 -1.51 -8.30
CA SER A 374 -26.46 -2.18 -7.93
C SER A 374 -27.73 -1.40 -8.32
N PHE A 375 -27.64 -0.07 -8.47
CA PHE A 375 -28.76 0.76 -8.93
C PHE A 375 -28.81 0.95 -10.45
N LEU A 376 -27.77 0.50 -11.17
CA LEU A 376 -27.71 0.56 -12.63
C LEU A 376 -28.29 -0.72 -13.25
N ASP A 377 -28.89 -0.58 -14.44
CA ASP A 377 -29.24 -1.74 -15.25
C ASP A 377 -27.97 -2.42 -15.80
N GLN A 378 -28.10 -3.63 -16.36
CA GLN A 378 -26.94 -4.40 -16.82
C GLN A 378 -26.10 -3.65 -17.87
N LYS A 379 -26.76 -2.87 -18.75
CA LYS A 379 -26.07 -2.10 -19.78
C LYS A 379 -25.32 -0.91 -19.18
N ALA A 380 -25.98 -0.06 -18.39
CA ALA A 380 -25.30 1.07 -17.76
C ALA A 380 -24.23 0.62 -16.75
N GLY A 381 -24.44 -0.49 -16.04
CA GLY A 381 -23.45 -1.08 -15.15
C GLY A 381 -22.19 -1.55 -15.90
N ALA A 382 -22.32 -2.10 -17.10
CA ALA A 382 -21.18 -2.46 -17.95
C ALA A 382 -20.42 -1.21 -18.43
N VAL A 383 -21.13 -0.15 -18.84
CA VAL A 383 -20.50 1.13 -19.23
C VAL A 383 -19.80 1.77 -18.03
N TYR A 384 -20.44 1.79 -16.86
CA TYR A 384 -19.84 2.30 -15.62
C TYR A 384 -18.56 1.53 -15.25
N SER A 385 -18.59 0.20 -15.36
CA SER A 385 -17.42 -0.65 -15.10
C SER A 385 -16.28 -0.35 -16.08
N LYS A 386 -16.60 -0.18 -17.36
CA LYS A 386 -15.58 0.15 -18.37
C LYS A 386 -15.00 1.55 -18.17
N ASP A 387 -15.86 2.56 -18.07
CA ASP A 387 -15.44 3.96 -18.13
C ASP A 387 -14.96 4.47 -16.78
N ILE A 388 -15.63 4.13 -15.68
CA ILE A 388 -15.30 4.63 -14.34
C ILE A 388 -14.34 3.69 -13.63
N ILE A 389 -14.68 2.40 -13.49
CA ILE A 389 -13.80 1.45 -12.80
C ILE A 389 -12.49 1.26 -13.58
N GLY A 390 -12.55 1.21 -14.92
CA GLY A 390 -11.35 1.19 -15.78
C GLY A 390 -10.47 2.43 -15.63
N THR A 391 -11.08 3.62 -15.54
CA THR A 391 -10.35 4.87 -15.26
C THR A 391 -9.68 4.81 -13.88
N LEU A 392 -10.42 4.46 -12.83
CA LEU A 392 -9.88 4.38 -11.47
C LEU A 392 -8.76 3.34 -11.37
N LYS A 393 -8.87 2.20 -12.08
CA LYS A 393 -7.80 1.18 -12.18
C LYS A 393 -6.53 1.75 -12.83
N THR A 394 -6.68 2.54 -13.89
CA THR A 394 -5.54 3.17 -14.58
C THR A 394 -4.86 4.21 -13.70
N LEU A 395 -5.65 5.09 -13.07
CA LEU A 395 -5.13 6.12 -12.16
C LEU A 395 -4.47 5.51 -10.90
N ARG A 396 -5.03 4.40 -10.40
CA ARG A 396 -4.40 3.57 -9.37
C ARG A 396 -3.02 3.09 -9.80
N GLY A 397 -2.87 2.57 -11.03
CA GLY A 397 -1.57 2.15 -11.58
C GLY A 397 -0.53 3.27 -11.59
N TRP A 398 -0.92 4.50 -11.97
CA TRP A 398 -0.04 5.67 -11.89
C TRP A 398 0.37 6.01 -10.45
N THR A 399 -0.58 6.00 -9.50
CA THR A 399 -0.25 6.27 -8.09
C THR A 399 0.70 5.24 -7.49
N PHE A 400 0.56 3.96 -7.84
CA PHE A 400 1.53 2.93 -7.45
C PHE A 400 2.87 3.13 -8.15
N THR A 401 2.90 3.49 -9.43
CA THR A 401 4.15 3.78 -10.14
C THR A 401 4.95 4.89 -9.45
N TRP A 402 4.31 5.99 -9.04
CA TRP A 402 4.97 7.03 -8.24
C TRP A 402 5.42 6.53 -6.86
N THR A 403 4.63 5.66 -6.23
CA THR A 403 5.01 5.00 -4.97
C THR A 403 6.32 4.24 -5.13
N PHE A 404 6.46 3.42 -6.17
CA PHE A 404 7.66 2.61 -6.40
C PHE A 404 8.88 3.42 -6.81
N LEU A 405 8.70 4.47 -7.62
CA LEU A 405 9.76 5.43 -7.88
C LEU A 405 10.23 6.07 -6.58
N CYS A 406 9.32 6.49 -5.71
CA CYS A 406 9.69 7.05 -4.40
C CYS A 406 10.49 6.05 -3.56
N ILE A 407 9.99 4.81 -3.42
CA ILE A 407 10.68 3.75 -2.67
C ILE A 407 12.08 3.54 -3.24
N GLY A 408 12.22 3.38 -4.55
CA GLY A 408 13.51 3.17 -5.19
C GLY A 408 14.46 4.35 -4.95
N PHE A 409 13.99 5.58 -5.16
CA PHE A 409 14.80 6.78 -4.95
C PHE A 409 15.21 7.00 -3.50
N THR A 410 14.43 6.56 -2.52
CA THR A 410 14.76 6.73 -1.09
C THR A 410 15.55 5.56 -0.50
N THR A 411 15.47 4.37 -1.09
CA THR A 411 16.11 3.18 -0.53
C THR A 411 17.63 3.20 -0.78
N ARG A 412 18.42 2.98 0.28
CA ARG A 412 19.89 3.00 0.24
C ARG A 412 20.47 1.66 0.68
N PHE A 413 21.14 0.94 -0.22
CA PHE A 413 21.71 -0.38 0.11
C PHE A 413 22.75 -0.31 1.23
N ARG A 414 23.54 0.77 1.28
CA ARG A 414 24.53 0.98 2.34
C ARG A 414 23.88 1.06 3.73
N GLU A 415 22.72 1.69 3.83
CA GLU A 415 21.97 1.77 5.09
C GLU A 415 21.38 0.41 5.46
N LEU A 416 20.94 -0.38 4.48
CA LEU A 416 20.45 -1.74 4.70
C LEU A 416 21.54 -2.68 5.22
N THR A 417 22.79 -2.55 4.74
CA THR A 417 23.94 -3.33 5.22
C THR A 417 24.47 -2.87 6.58
N SER A 418 24.08 -1.69 7.06
CA SER A 418 24.49 -1.19 8.37
C SER A 418 23.71 -1.82 9.53
N VAL A 419 22.66 -2.60 9.21
CA VAL A 419 21.83 -3.29 10.19
C VAL A 419 22.54 -4.56 10.66
N GLY A 420 22.69 -4.73 11.97
CA GLY A 420 23.34 -5.91 12.54
C GLY A 420 22.72 -7.23 12.07
N TRP A 421 23.52 -8.29 12.01
CA TRP A 421 23.10 -9.60 11.49
C TRP A 421 21.98 -10.26 12.31
N LYS A 422 21.88 -9.96 13.61
CA LYS A 422 20.89 -10.53 14.53
C LYS A 422 19.44 -10.18 14.14
N PRO A 423 19.06 -8.88 13.97
CA PRO A 423 17.76 -8.51 13.43
C PRO A 423 17.42 -9.18 12.09
N LEU A 424 18.39 -9.26 11.18
CA LEU A 424 18.22 -9.90 9.89
C LEU A 424 17.90 -11.39 10.05
N ALA A 425 18.68 -12.11 10.85
CA ALA A 425 18.47 -13.54 11.10
C ALA A 425 17.10 -13.80 11.77
N ALA A 426 16.70 -12.98 12.75
CA ALA A 426 15.40 -13.10 13.40
C ALA A 426 14.24 -12.93 12.42
N PHE A 427 14.30 -11.91 11.57
CA PHE A 427 13.29 -11.65 10.55
C PHE A 427 13.26 -12.76 9.49
N THR A 428 14.44 -13.23 9.07
CA THR A 428 14.61 -14.32 8.10
C THR A 428 14.00 -15.63 8.57
N LEU A 429 14.13 -15.98 9.85
CA LEU A 429 13.45 -17.15 10.42
C LEU A 429 11.92 -17.00 10.31
N GLY A 430 11.41 -15.79 10.52
CA GLY A 430 10.02 -15.46 10.23
C GLY A 430 9.65 -15.72 8.78
N VAL A 431 10.47 -15.26 7.83
CA VAL A 431 10.23 -15.45 6.39
C VAL A 431 10.20 -16.95 6.02
N ILE A 432 11.17 -17.73 6.52
CA ILE A 432 11.27 -19.17 6.26
C ILE A 432 10.03 -19.93 6.74
N VAL A 433 9.33 -19.43 7.78
CA VAL A 433 8.07 -20.03 8.25
C VAL A 433 6.87 -19.43 7.51
N ASN A 434 6.84 -18.10 7.36
CA ASN A 434 5.75 -17.34 6.78
C ASN A 434 5.45 -17.76 5.34
N VAL A 435 6.49 -17.86 4.50
CA VAL A 435 6.31 -18.14 3.07
C VAL A 435 5.73 -19.55 2.84
N PRO A 436 6.26 -20.64 3.41
CA PRO A 436 5.67 -21.97 3.27
C PRO A 436 4.30 -22.11 3.94
N LEU A 437 4.10 -21.49 5.10
CA LEU A 437 2.80 -21.49 5.77
C LEU A 437 1.74 -20.79 4.93
N GLY A 438 2.06 -19.61 4.39
CA GLY A 438 1.19 -18.86 3.49
C GLY A 438 0.86 -19.65 2.23
N TYR A 439 1.85 -20.37 1.68
CA TYR A 439 1.66 -21.25 0.53
C TYR A 439 0.67 -22.37 0.85
N TRP A 440 0.93 -23.10 1.94
CA TRP A 440 0.10 -24.23 2.35
C TRP A 440 -1.34 -23.79 2.65
N LEU A 441 -1.54 -22.68 3.35
CA LEU A 441 -2.88 -22.17 3.63
C LEU A 441 -3.60 -21.75 2.33
N SER A 442 -2.92 -21.05 1.42
CA SER A 442 -3.53 -20.58 0.17
C SER A 442 -3.84 -21.72 -0.79
N ASN A 443 -2.95 -22.72 -0.88
CA ASN A 443 -3.01 -23.76 -1.90
C ASN A 443 -3.67 -25.08 -1.43
N ALA A 444 -3.71 -25.35 -0.13
CA ALA A 444 -4.30 -26.58 0.41
C ALA A 444 -5.57 -26.32 1.23
N ILE A 445 -5.56 -25.35 2.14
CA ILE A 445 -6.69 -25.13 3.08
C ILE A 445 -7.78 -24.26 2.47
N PHE A 446 -7.40 -23.12 1.89
CA PHE A 446 -8.33 -22.13 1.33
C PHE A 446 -8.35 -22.16 -0.20
N ALA A 447 -7.84 -23.20 -0.84
CA ALA A 447 -7.70 -23.28 -2.29
C ALA A 447 -9.03 -23.10 -3.03
N SER A 448 -10.06 -23.85 -2.61
CA SER A 448 -11.41 -23.79 -3.18
C SER A 448 -11.99 -22.37 -3.10
N TYR A 449 -11.66 -21.66 -2.03
CA TYR A 449 -12.08 -20.30 -1.79
C TYR A 449 -11.42 -19.34 -2.80
N TRP A 450 -10.09 -19.38 -2.91
CA TRP A 450 -9.35 -18.49 -3.81
C TRP A 450 -9.63 -18.76 -5.29
N LEU A 451 -9.92 -20.01 -5.65
CA LEU A 451 -10.36 -20.39 -6.99
C LEU A 451 -11.74 -19.84 -7.36
N SER A 452 -12.60 -19.55 -6.38
CA SER A 452 -13.95 -19.02 -6.61
C SER A 452 -13.98 -17.53 -6.97
N ILE A 453 -12.88 -16.80 -6.71
CA ILE A 453 -12.78 -15.36 -6.99
C ILE A 453 -12.53 -15.14 -8.49
N LYS A 454 -13.51 -14.50 -9.14
CA LYS A 454 -13.48 -14.16 -10.57
C LYS A 454 -12.99 -12.73 -10.82
#